data_AF-A0A2D9T932-F1
#
_entry.id   AF-A0A2D9T932-F1
#
_cell.length_a   1.000
_cell.length_b   1.000
_cell.length_c   1.000
_cell.angle_alpha   90.00
_cell.angle_beta   90.00
_cell.angle_gamma   90.00
#
_symmetry.space_group_name_H-M   'P 1'
#
loop_
_entity.id
_entity.type
_entity.pdbx_description
1 polymer ?
#
loop_
_entity_poly.entity_id
_entity_poly.type
_entity_poly.pdbx_seq_one_letter_code
_entity_poly.pdbx_strand_id
1 'polypeptide(L)'
;MATHERLADLEDLLASQCADRLRLELVRRARIFKRSWVEMAEGLHKVRNNQLYSDWGYKDLYSYCSQELLLTKGTVEKLLGSFGAIREHAPQVLQRDGLEQPVPNLDSVEYFAKALRTHDDDEDDFTAERPDEEAWTDLKKAVFDDDAPVSELRKSFNPVFFPAKPEDEGKLREKTRAAARRLEGLLGRVKGIDGTALTEALQALSTLRKALDAADAPADQAEAS
;
A
#
# COMPACT_ATOMS: atom_id res chain seq x y z
N MET A 1 -3.93 -9.86 27.14
CA MET A 1 -3.58 -8.47 27.42
C MET A 1 -3.93 -7.63 26.21
N ALA A 2 -4.75 -6.61 26.41
CA ALA A 2 -5.06 -5.66 25.37
C ALA A 2 -3.81 -4.83 25.01
N THR A 3 -3.68 -4.41 23.75
CA THR A 3 -2.59 -3.54 23.26
C THR A 3 -2.39 -2.31 24.14
N HIS A 4 -3.48 -1.75 24.67
CA HIS A 4 -3.45 -0.59 25.55
C HIS A 4 -2.82 -0.88 26.93
N GLU A 5 -3.04 -2.07 27.50
CA GLU A 5 -2.42 -2.49 28.77
C GLU A 5 -0.91 -2.66 28.61
N ARG A 6 -0.48 -3.32 27.53
CA ARG A 6 0.96 -3.52 27.25
C ARG A 6 1.74 -2.22 27.10
N LEU A 7 1.16 -1.23 26.42
CA LEU A 7 1.79 0.08 26.26
C LEU A 7 1.82 0.88 27.56
N ALA A 8 0.81 0.71 28.44
CA ALA A 8 0.82 1.33 29.76
C ALA A 8 1.93 0.73 30.65
N ASP A 9 2.05 -0.60 30.70
CA ASP A 9 3.10 -1.28 31.46
C ASP A 9 4.50 -0.90 30.96
N LEU A 10 4.67 -0.76 29.64
CA LEU A 10 5.94 -0.33 29.04
C LEU A 10 6.28 1.13 29.41
N GLU A 11 5.29 2.01 29.42
CA GLU A 11 5.49 3.41 29.83
C GLU A 11 6.01 3.49 31.27
N ASP A 12 5.38 2.77 32.20
CA ASP A 12 5.78 2.73 33.61
C ASP A 12 7.20 2.17 33.78
N LEU A 13 7.53 1.11 33.02
CA LEU A 13 8.87 0.52 33.02
C LEU A 13 9.92 1.52 32.52
N LEU A 14 9.70 2.17 31.38
CA LEU A 14 10.65 3.14 30.82
C LEU A 14 10.83 4.35 31.73
N ALA A 15 9.75 4.82 32.37
CA ALA A 15 9.80 5.90 33.35
C ALA A 15 10.65 5.52 34.57
N SER A 16 10.49 4.29 35.08
CA SER A 16 11.27 3.78 36.21
C SER A 16 12.77 3.64 35.93
N GLN A 17 13.14 3.43 34.66
CA GLN A 17 14.52 3.23 34.22
C GLN A 17 15.22 4.52 33.78
N CYS A 18 14.59 5.68 33.95
CA CYS A 18 15.09 6.97 33.45
C CYS A 18 15.45 6.90 31.95
N ALA A 19 14.63 6.20 31.17
CA ALA A 19 14.86 6.05 29.74
C ALA A 19 14.79 7.40 29.00
N ASP A 20 15.30 7.40 27.76
CA ASP A 20 15.28 8.56 26.88
C ASP A 20 13.87 9.20 26.79
N ARG A 21 13.83 10.53 26.89
CA ARG A 21 12.57 11.30 26.93
C ARG A 21 11.72 11.08 25.67
N LEU A 22 12.35 10.99 24.50
CA LEU A 22 11.64 10.82 23.24
C LEU A 22 11.09 9.40 23.11
N ARG A 23 11.82 8.37 23.59
CA ARG A 23 11.33 6.99 23.65
C ARG A 23 10.07 6.87 24.53
N LEU A 24 10.07 7.51 25.71
CA LEU A 24 8.90 7.54 26.61
C LEU A 24 7.71 8.27 25.95
N GLU A 25 7.97 9.41 25.31
CA GLU A 25 6.94 10.19 24.63
C GLU A 25 6.29 9.43 23.45
N LEU A 26 7.07 8.62 22.72
CA LEU A 26 6.54 7.77 21.65
C LEU A 26 5.59 6.69 22.16
N VAL A 27 5.88 6.06 23.30
CA VAL A 27 4.96 5.09 23.92
C VAL A 27 3.64 5.77 24.31
N ARG A 28 3.70 6.99 24.87
CA ARG A 28 2.50 7.79 25.16
C ARG A 28 1.70 8.12 23.91
N ARG A 29 2.35 8.61 22.86
CA ARG A 29 1.71 8.93 21.57
C ARG A 29 1.07 7.70 20.94
N ALA A 30 1.72 6.54 21.02
CA ALA A 30 1.18 5.27 20.54
C ALA A 30 -0.13 4.87 21.25
N ARG A 31 -0.28 5.18 22.55
CA ARG A 31 -1.52 4.93 23.30
C ARG A 31 -2.70 5.78 22.83
N ILE A 32 -2.45 7.02 22.43
CA ILE A 32 -3.48 7.97 21.97
C ILE A 32 -3.52 8.13 20.44
N PHE A 33 -2.92 7.20 19.70
CA PHE A 33 -2.69 7.24 18.25
C PHE A 33 -3.91 7.67 17.41
N LYS A 34 -5.12 7.28 17.83
CA LYS A 34 -6.37 7.65 17.14
C LYS A 34 -6.72 9.14 17.20
N ARG A 35 -6.10 9.91 18.09
CA ARG A 35 -6.38 11.35 18.30
C ARG A 35 -5.36 12.29 17.65
N SER A 36 -4.16 11.81 17.30
CA SER A 36 -3.13 12.64 16.64
C SER A 36 -2.07 11.78 15.96
N TRP A 37 -2.38 11.28 14.76
CA TRP A 37 -1.43 10.46 14.00
C TRP A 37 -0.19 11.26 13.55
N VAL A 38 -0.34 12.59 13.37
CA VAL A 38 0.74 13.50 12.96
C VAL A 38 1.83 13.59 14.01
N GLU A 39 1.48 13.72 15.29
CA GLU A 39 2.47 13.70 16.38
C GLU A 39 3.22 12.37 16.41
N MET A 40 2.52 11.25 16.23
CA MET A 40 3.17 9.95 16.18
C MET A 40 4.17 9.88 15.01
N ALA A 41 3.74 10.31 13.81
CA ALA A 41 4.58 10.30 12.63
C ALA A 41 5.79 11.25 12.75
N GLU A 42 5.63 12.42 13.34
CA GLU A 42 6.71 13.36 13.65
C GLU A 42 7.75 12.72 14.56
N GLY A 43 7.31 12.05 15.64
CA GLY A 43 8.18 11.33 16.56
C GLY A 43 8.95 10.20 15.86
N LEU A 44 8.27 9.40 15.03
CA LEU A 44 8.90 8.36 14.23
C LEU A 44 9.93 8.94 13.24
N HIS A 45 9.65 10.09 12.64
CA HIS A 45 10.56 10.77 11.74
C HIS A 45 11.84 11.24 12.47
N LYS A 46 11.70 11.76 13.70
CA LYS A 46 12.85 12.10 14.56
C LYS A 46 13.71 10.88 14.90
N VAL A 47 13.08 9.76 15.27
CA VAL A 47 13.79 8.50 15.55
C VAL A 47 14.51 7.97 14.32
N ARG A 48 13.86 8.03 13.14
CA ARG A 48 14.48 7.61 11.88
C ARG A 48 15.70 8.46 11.54
N ASN A 49 15.56 9.79 11.56
CA ASN A 49 16.60 10.71 11.11
C ASN A 49 17.84 10.70 12.02
N ASN A 50 17.62 10.55 13.33
CA ASN A 50 18.70 10.49 14.31
C ASN A 50 19.17 9.07 14.62
N GLN A 51 18.58 8.05 13.97
CA GLN A 51 18.89 6.63 14.17
C GLN A 51 18.82 6.16 15.64
N LEU A 52 17.96 6.80 16.46
CA LEU A 52 17.89 6.55 17.91
C LEU A 52 17.49 5.11 18.26
N TYR A 53 16.83 4.41 17.34
CA TYR A 53 16.54 2.98 17.50
C TYR A 53 17.82 2.15 17.70
N SER A 54 18.93 2.54 17.07
CA SER A 54 20.24 1.89 17.23
C SER A 54 20.80 2.11 18.63
N ASP A 55 20.71 3.34 19.15
CA ASP A 55 21.15 3.68 20.52
C ASP A 55 20.32 2.94 21.58
N TRP A 56 19.06 2.64 21.25
CA TRP A 56 18.17 1.85 22.10
C TRP A 56 18.36 0.34 21.96
N GLY A 57 19.29 -0.13 21.12
CA GLY A 57 19.65 -1.53 20.96
C GLY A 57 18.84 -2.29 19.91
N TYR A 58 18.08 -1.60 19.05
CA TYR A 58 17.31 -2.22 17.98
C TYR A 58 18.09 -2.28 16.67
N LYS A 59 17.93 -3.38 15.93
CA LYS A 59 18.57 -3.59 14.62
C LYS A 59 18.16 -2.53 13.59
N ASP A 60 16.87 -2.19 13.57
CA ASP A 60 16.28 -1.23 12.65
C ASP A 60 15.04 -0.60 13.27
N LEU A 61 14.56 0.49 12.65
CA LEU A 61 13.37 1.22 13.10
C LEU A 61 12.13 0.32 13.20
N TYR A 62 11.96 -0.62 12.27
CA TYR A 62 10.78 -1.49 12.23
C TYR A 62 10.79 -2.51 13.38
N SER A 63 11.97 -2.97 13.78
CA SER A 63 12.16 -3.85 14.93
C SER A 63 11.77 -3.12 16.22
N TYR A 64 12.21 -1.87 16.38
CA TYR A 64 11.76 -1.01 17.50
C TYR A 64 10.23 -0.82 17.49
N CYS A 65 9.67 -0.38 16.37
CA CYS A 65 8.24 -0.08 16.26
C CYS A 65 7.35 -1.32 16.50
N SER A 66 7.77 -2.50 16.05
CA SER A 66 7.00 -3.73 16.24
C SER A 66 7.09 -4.28 17.66
N GLN A 67 8.27 -4.18 18.30
CA GLN A 67 8.51 -4.74 19.63
C GLN A 67 8.00 -3.83 20.75
N GLU A 68 8.21 -2.50 20.66
CA GLU A 68 7.81 -1.56 21.71
C GLU A 68 6.49 -0.87 21.41
N LEU A 69 6.34 -0.34 20.19
CA LEU A 69 5.20 0.50 19.84
C LEU A 69 4.01 -0.31 19.31
N LEU A 70 4.20 -1.63 19.12
CA LEU A 70 3.20 -2.56 18.59
C LEU A 70 2.64 -2.13 17.23
N LEU A 71 3.46 -1.45 16.42
CA LEU A 71 3.13 -0.99 15.08
C LEU A 71 3.66 -1.94 14.01
N THR A 72 2.84 -2.21 13.00
CA THR A 72 3.29 -2.99 11.84
C THR A 72 4.20 -2.18 10.94
N LYS A 73 5.06 -2.85 10.16
CA LYS A 73 5.90 -2.18 9.14
C LYS A 73 5.06 -1.29 8.21
N GLY A 74 3.94 -1.79 7.69
CA GLY A 74 3.07 -1.02 6.80
C GLY A 74 2.46 0.22 7.46
N THR A 75 2.12 0.15 8.76
CA THR A 75 1.66 1.32 9.52
C THR A 75 2.76 2.38 9.66
N VAL A 76 4.00 1.95 9.94
CA VAL A 76 5.15 2.85 10.07
C VAL A 76 5.46 3.54 8.73
N GLU A 77 5.47 2.78 7.63
CA GLU A 77 5.71 3.32 6.29
C GLU A 77 4.64 4.35 5.90
N LYS A 78 3.36 4.03 6.14
CA LYS A 78 2.25 4.94 5.92
C LYS A 78 2.40 6.24 6.70
N LEU A 79 2.69 6.16 8.00
CA LEU A 79 2.88 7.34 8.85
C LEU A 79 4.03 8.20 8.34
N LEU A 80 5.19 7.60 8.05
CA LEU A 80 6.36 8.32 7.58
C LEU A 80 6.13 8.96 6.21
N GLY A 81 5.51 8.24 5.27
CA GLY A 81 5.20 8.74 3.93
C GLY A 81 4.19 9.87 3.95
N SER A 82 3.08 9.69 4.68
CA SER A 82 2.04 10.71 4.84
C SER A 82 2.57 11.97 5.53
N PHE A 83 3.40 11.84 6.56
CA PHE A 83 4.03 12.97 7.24
C PHE A 83 5.05 13.70 6.36
N GLY A 84 5.83 12.96 5.55
CA GLY A 84 6.70 13.55 4.55
C GLY A 84 5.93 14.42 3.54
N ALA A 85 4.85 13.86 2.98
CA ALA A 85 4.00 14.58 2.03
C ALA A 85 3.38 15.85 2.62
N ILE A 86 2.94 15.82 3.88
CA ILE A 86 2.46 17.03 4.57
C ILE A 86 3.59 18.06 4.70
N ARG A 87 4.78 17.67 5.18
CA ARG A 87 5.89 18.60 5.39
C ARG A 87 6.29 19.33 4.12
N GLU A 88 6.22 18.66 2.99
CA GLU A 88 6.65 19.17 1.70
C GLU A 88 5.55 19.98 1.02
N HIS A 89 4.34 19.43 0.92
CA HIS A 89 3.29 20.03 0.09
C HIS A 89 2.27 20.84 0.88
N ALA A 90 2.08 20.57 2.18
CA ALA A 90 1.06 21.22 3.01
C ALA A 90 1.56 21.53 4.44
N PRO A 91 2.71 22.22 4.62
CA PRO A 91 3.31 22.44 5.94
C PRO A 91 2.40 23.21 6.91
N GLN A 92 1.45 24.00 6.39
CA GLN A 92 0.43 24.69 7.19
C GLN A 92 -0.45 23.73 7.99
N VAL A 93 -0.64 22.49 7.53
CA VAL A 93 -1.41 21.45 8.23
C VAL A 93 -0.76 21.09 9.57
N LEU A 94 0.56 21.20 9.68
CA LEU A 94 1.30 20.90 10.92
C LEU A 94 1.11 21.96 12.00
N GLN A 95 0.59 23.15 11.65
CA GLN A 95 0.31 24.25 12.57
C GLN A 95 -1.13 24.22 13.08
N ARG A 96 -1.96 23.29 12.58
CA ARG A 96 -3.36 23.14 12.97
C ARG A 96 -3.47 22.64 14.40
N ASP A 97 -4.40 23.21 15.14
CA ASP A 97 -4.70 22.85 16.53
C ASP A 97 -5.49 21.54 16.67
N GLY A 98 -6.03 21.02 15.55
CA GLY A 98 -6.86 19.82 15.52
C GLY A 98 -8.28 20.03 16.08
N LEU A 99 -8.63 21.26 16.46
CA LEU A 99 -9.92 21.62 17.07
C LEU A 99 -10.71 22.56 16.15
N GLU A 100 -10.15 23.73 15.84
CA GLU A 100 -10.73 24.68 14.88
C GLU A 100 -10.40 24.26 13.44
N GLN A 101 -9.20 23.71 13.22
CA GLN A 101 -8.79 23.16 11.93
C GLN A 101 -8.45 21.68 12.11
N PRO A 102 -9.29 20.75 11.60
CA PRO A 102 -9.01 19.34 11.73
C PRO A 102 -7.73 18.97 10.96
N VAL A 103 -7.00 18.04 11.55
CA VAL A 103 -5.92 17.35 10.86
C VAL A 103 -6.54 16.37 9.87
N PRO A 104 -6.14 16.39 8.59
CA PRO A 104 -6.68 15.48 7.59
C PRO A 104 -6.54 14.01 7.98
N ASN A 105 -7.49 13.20 7.53
CA ASN A 105 -7.43 11.76 7.75
C ASN A 105 -6.15 11.15 7.14
N LEU A 106 -5.45 10.32 7.92
CA LEU A 106 -4.27 9.56 7.49
C LEU A 106 -4.51 8.76 6.19
N ASP A 107 -5.69 8.20 5.98
CA ASP A 107 -6.01 7.49 4.74
C ASP A 107 -6.02 8.39 3.50
N SER A 108 -6.54 9.62 3.65
CA SER A 108 -6.61 10.60 2.57
C SER A 108 -5.23 11.18 2.25
N VAL A 109 -4.42 11.45 3.28
CA VAL A 109 -3.02 11.89 3.09
C VAL A 109 -2.17 10.76 2.50
N GLU A 110 -2.37 9.51 2.89
CA GLU A 110 -1.66 8.39 2.28
C GLU A 110 -2.01 8.21 0.81
N TYR A 111 -3.27 8.47 0.43
CA TYR A 111 -3.67 8.47 -0.97
C TYR A 111 -2.88 9.52 -1.77
N PHE A 112 -2.78 10.74 -1.25
CA PHE A 112 -1.98 11.81 -1.85
C PHE A 112 -0.49 11.45 -1.93
N ALA A 113 0.09 10.96 -0.83
CA ALA A 113 1.48 10.54 -0.78
C ALA A 113 1.78 9.38 -1.76
N LYS A 114 0.82 8.47 -1.96
CA LYS A 114 0.93 7.41 -2.95
C LYS A 114 0.90 7.97 -4.37
N ALA A 115 0.02 8.94 -4.65
CA ALA A 115 -0.04 9.58 -5.96
C ALA A 115 1.30 10.25 -6.30
N LEU A 116 1.91 10.97 -5.35
CA LEU A 116 3.23 11.58 -5.54
C LEU A 116 4.27 10.53 -5.93
N ARG A 117 4.43 9.48 -5.11
CA ARG A 117 5.41 8.41 -5.41
C ARG A 117 5.19 7.75 -6.76
N THR A 118 3.94 7.52 -7.15
CA THR A 118 3.63 6.93 -8.46
C THR A 118 4.11 7.82 -9.60
N HIS A 119 3.92 9.14 -9.51
CA HIS A 119 4.22 10.08 -10.60
C HIS A 119 5.60 10.78 -10.48
N ASP A 120 6.31 10.60 -9.36
CA ASP A 120 7.70 11.05 -9.18
C ASP A 120 8.71 10.01 -9.69
N ASP A 121 8.39 8.71 -9.60
CA ASP A 121 9.25 7.61 -10.03
C ASP A 121 9.13 7.29 -11.54
N ASP A 122 8.13 7.85 -12.23
CA ASP A 122 7.81 7.61 -13.65
C ASP A 122 8.70 8.45 -14.62
N GLU A 123 9.98 8.65 -14.33
CA GLU A 123 10.93 9.15 -15.36
C GLU A 123 11.16 8.11 -16.49
N ASP A 124 10.82 6.83 -16.28
CA ASP A 124 11.11 5.72 -17.20
C ASP A 124 9.88 5.06 -17.88
N ASP A 125 8.63 5.31 -17.45
CA ASP A 125 7.41 4.77 -18.09
C ASP A 125 6.79 5.81 -19.04
N PHE A 126 7.39 5.94 -20.23
CA PHE A 126 7.03 6.88 -21.31
C PHE A 126 5.57 6.79 -21.82
N THR A 127 4.74 5.93 -21.23
CA THR A 127 3.39 5.59 -21.68
C THR A 127 2.26 6.07 -20.76
N ALA A 128 2.58 6.46 -19.51
CA ALA A 128 1.58 7.01 -18.59
C ALA A 128 1.44 8.53 -18.79
N GLU A 129 0.25 8.98 -19.15
CA GLU A 129 -0.05 10.41 -19.23
C GLU A 129 -0.01 11.01 -17.82
N ARG A 130 0.88 12.00 -17.61
CA ARG A 130 1.04 12.66 -16.31
C ARG A 130 -0.20 13.50 -16.01
N PRO A 131 -0.75 13.45 -14.79
CA PRO A 131 -1.80 14.36 -14.35
C PRO A 131 -1.37 15.81 -14.54
N ASP A 132 -2.29 16.65 -15.01
CA ASP A 132 -2.06 18.08 -15.15
C ASP A 132 -1.98 18.79 -13.78
N GLU A 133 -1.48 20.03 -13.79
CA GLU A 133 -1.33 20.82 -12.55
C GLU A 133 -2.69 21.12 -11.87
N GLU A 134 -3.77 21.18 -12.65
CA GLU A 134 -5.13 21.38 -12.14
C GLU A 134 -5.58 20.18 -11.32
N ALA A 135 -5.42 18.95 -11.81
CA ALA A 135 -5.73 17.73 -11.09
C ALA A 135 -4.92 17.62 -9.78
N TRP A 136 -3.66 18.04 -9.78
CA TRP A 136 -2.84 18.11 -8.55
C TRP A 136 -3.37 19.14 -7.57
N THR A 137 -3.77 20.32 -8.05
CA THR A 137 -4.33 21.39 -7.22
C THR A 137 -5.65 20.96 -6.59
N ASP A 138 -6.52 20.33 -7.36
CA ASP A 138 -7.80 19.80 -6.90
C ASP A 138 -7.63 18.68 -5.89
N LEU A 139 -6.71 17.73 -6.15
CA LEU A 139 -6.42 16.67 -5.21
C LEU A 139 -5.87 17.23 -3.89
N LYS A 140 -4.97 18.21 -3.96
CA LYS A 140 -4.39 18.87 -2.78
C LYS A 140 -5.48 19.54 -1.95
N LYS A 141 -6.37 20.30 -2.58
CA LYS A 141 -7.50 20.95 -1.92
C LYS A 141 -8.44 19.92 -1.28
N ALA A 142 -8.82 18.88 -2.02
CA ALA A 142 -9.70 17.84 -1.55
C ALA A 142 -9.13 17.13 -0.30
N VAL A 143 -7.81 16.89 -0.26
CA VAL A 143 -7.14 16.19 0.84
C VAL A 143 -6.91 17.10 2.04
N PHE A 144 -6.37 18.31 1.83
CA PHE A 144 -5.87 19.14 2.93
C PHE A 144 -6.85 20.20 3.40
N ASP A 145 -7.76 20.66 2.54
CA ASP A 145 -8.69 21.75 2.86
C ASP A 145 -10.12 21.24 3.09
N ASP A 146 -10.58 20.29 2.25
CA ASP A 146 -11.96 19.77 2.32
C ASP A 146 -12.10 18.49 3.18
N ASP A 147 -10.98 17.92 3.66
CA ASP A 147 -10.92 16.64 4.42
C ASP A 147 -11.74 15.51 3.76
N ALA A 148 -11.67 15.42 2.43
CA ALA A 148 -12.45 14.45 1.68
C ALA A 148 -12.07 13.01 2.08
N PRO A 149 -13.05 12.11 2.28
CA PRO A 149 -12.77 10.73 2.65
C PRO A 149 -12.09 9.99 1.49
N VAL A 150 -11.18 9.06 1.81
CA VAL A 150 -10.42 8.29 0.81
C VAL A 150 -11.31 7.56 -0.22
N SER A 151 -12.53 7.17 0.16
CA SER A 151 -13.49 6.54 -0.76
C SER A 151 -13.99 7.48 -1.84
N GLU A 152 -14.12 8.77 -1.55
CA GLU A 152 -14.47 9.81 -2.51
C GLU A 152 -13.26 10.17 -3.36
N LEU A 153 -12.09 10.34 -2.74
CA LEU A 153 -10.84 10.58 -3.47
C LEU A 153 -10.58 9.51 -4.53
N ARG A 154 -10.75 8.23 -4.17
CA ARG A 154 -10.61 7.12 -5.13
C ARG A 154 -11.62 7.17 -6.27
N LYS A 155 -12.85 7.64 -6.05
CA LYS A 155 -13.85 7.73 -7.11
C LYS A 155 -13.51 8.86 -8.09
N SER A 156 -13.11 10.00 -7.56
CA SER A 156 -12.87 11.21 -8.36
C SER A 156 -11.50 11.20 -9.04
N PHE A 157 -10.47 10.68 -8.36
CA PHE A 157 -9.08 10.84 -8.77
C PHE A 157 -8.40 9.55 -9.24
N ASN A 158 -8.93 8.34 -9.00
CA ASN A 158 -8.31 7.13 -9.55
C ASN A 158 -8.20 7.16 -11.09
N PRO A 159 -9.20 7.62 -11.86
CA PRO A 159 -9.09 7.64 -13.32
C PRO A 159 -7.88 8.45 -13.83
N VAL A 160 -7.47 9.47 -13.07
CA VAL A 160 -6.39 10.39 -13.42
C VAL A 160 -5.05 9.91 -12.83
N PHE A 161 -5.02 9.61 -11.52
CA PHE A 161 -3.78 9.33 -10.80
C PHE A 161 -3.41 7.85 -10.76
N PHE A 162 -4.38 6.96 -10.90
CA PHE A 162 -4.20 5.51 -10.88
C PHE A 162 -5.01 4.84 -11.99
N PRO A 163 -4.81 5.26 -13.27
CA PRO A 163 -5.52 4.65 -14.38
C PRO A 163 -5.26 3.15 -14.38
N ALA A 164 -6.31 2.37 -14.69
CA ALA A 164 -6.14 0.95 -14.84
C ALA A 164 -5.14 0.72 -15.98
N LYS A 165 -3.95 0.18 -15.67
CA LYS A 165 -3.05 -0.29 -16.72
C LYS A 165 -3.84 -1.29 -17.57
N PRO A 166 -3.79 -1.21 -18.90
CA PRO A 166 -4.44 -2.19 -19.75
C PRO A 166 -4.02 -3.58 -19.28
N GLU A 167 -5.00 -4.48 -19.11
CA GLU A 167 -4.71 -5.83 -18.65
C GLU A 167 -3.68 -6.44 -19.61
N ASP A 168 -2.55 -6.85 -19.05
CA ASP A 168 -1.50 -7.50 -19.83
C ASP A 168 -2.07 -8.81 -20.35
N GLU A 169 -2.52 -8.79 -21.60
CA GLU A 169 -3.09 -9.95 -22.32
C GLU A 169 -2.17 -11.16 -22.20
N GLY A 170 -0.84 -10.96 -22.16
CA GLY A 170 0.13 -12.03 -21.93
C GLY A 170 -0.05 -12.68 -20.54
N LYS A 171 -0.15 -11.87 -19.48
CA LYS A 171 -0.42 -12.39 -18.12
C LYS A 171 -1.81 -13.01 -17.99
N LEU A 172 -2.82 -12.47 -18.67
CA LEU A 172 -4.16 -13.04 -18.69
C LEU A 172 -4.17 -14.40 -19.40
N ARG A 173 -3.48 -14.52 -20.54
CA ARG A 173 -3.27 -15.78 -21.25
C ARG A 173 -2.50 -16.79 -20.39
N GLU A 174 -1.45 -16.36 -19.69
CA GLU A 174 -0.68 -17.22 -18.77
C GLU A 174 -1.55 -17.77 -17.64
N LYS A 175 -2.33 -16.91 -16.97
CA LYS A 175 -3.28 -17.33 -15.92
C LYS A 175 -4.33 -18.29 -16.46
N THR A 176 -4.88 -18.00 -17.64
CA THR A 176 -5.89 -18.86 -18.30
C THR A 176 -5.30 -20.25 -18.61
N ARG A 177 -4.06 -20.30 -19.12
CA ARG A 177 -3.31 -21.54 -19.35
C ARG A 177 -3.10 -22.33 -18.05
N ALA A 178 -2.70 -21.66 -16.97
CA ALA A 178 -2.49 -22.30 -15.67
C ALA A 178 -3.79 -22.88 -15.10
N ALA A 179 -4.89 -22.15 -15.23
CA ALA A 179 -6.22 -22.60 -14.80
C ALA A 179 -6.68 -23.84 -15.60
N ALA A 180 -6.51 -23.84 -16.93
CA ALA A 180 -6.84 -24.98 -17.78
C ALA A 180 -6.06 -26.25 -17.38
N ARG A 181 -4.74 -26.14 -17.16
CA ARG A 181 -3.91 -27.27 -16.67
C ARG A 181 -4.36 -27.79 -15.31
N ARG A 182 -4.72 -26.89 -14.40
CA ARG A 182 -5.23 -27.27 -13.08
C ARG A 182 -6.55 -28.01 -13.19
N LEU A 183 -7.45 -27.56 -14.05
CA LEU A 183 -8.73 -28.21 -14.28
C LEU A 183 -8.58 -29.60 -14.92
N GLU A 184 -7.71 -29.77 -15.92
CA GLU A 184 -7.38 -31.09 -16.49
C GLU A 184 -6.91 -32.08 -15.40
N GLY A 185 -5.98 -31.63 -14.54
CA GLY A 185 -5.48 -32.46 -13.44
C GLY A 185 -6.54 -32.82 -12.39
N LEU A 186 -7.51 -31.94 -12.16
CA LEU A 186 -8.65 -32.23 -11.28
C LEU A 186 -9.61 -33.21 -11.93
N LEU A 187 -9.98 -32.99 -13.19
CA LEU A 187 -10.89 -33.86 -13.96
C LEU A 187 -10.38 -35.30 -14.04
N GLY A 188 -9.07 -35.51 -14.19
CA GLY A 188 -8.47 -36.85 -14.17
C GLY A 188 -8.56 -37.59 -12.82
N ARG A 189 -8.93 -36.88 -11.74
CA ARG A 189 -9.04 -37.44 -10.37
C ARG A 189 -10.48 -37.57 -9.89
N VAL A 190 -11.45 -36.93 -10.57
CA VAL A 190 -12.86 -37.01 -10.18
C VAL A 190 -13.42 -38.37 -10.60
N LYS A 191 -14.06 -39.07 -9.65
CA LYS A 191 -14.80 -40.30 -9.91
C LYS A 191 -16.29 -39.98 -10.10
N GLY A 192 -16.98 -40.74 -10.95
CA GLY A 192 -18.43 -40.62 -11.14
C GLY A 192 -18.89 -39.59 -12.17
N ILE A 193 -17.99 -39.08 -13.01
CA ILE A 193 -18.34 -38.32 -14.22
C ILE A 193 -18.55 -39.30 -15.37
N ASP A 194 -19.53 -39.04 -16.23
CA ASP A 194 -19.72 -39.79 -17.47
C ASP A 194 -18.44 -39.76 -18.34
N GLY A 195 -18.03 -40.92 -18.85
CA GLY A 195 -16.76 -41.07 -19.57
C GLY A 195 -16.73 -40.26 -20.87
N THR A 196 -17.87 -40.05 -21.51
CA THR A 196 -17.99 -39.26 -22.74
C THR A 196 -17.81 -37.77 -22.41
N ALA A 197 -18.56 -37.26 -21.43
CA ALA A 197 -18.45 -35.88 -20.99
C ALA A 197 -17.05 -35.51 -20.48
N LEU A 198 -16.37 -36.44 -19.77
CA LEU A 198 -14.99 -36.25 -19.34
C LEU A 198 -14.02 -36.14 -20.52
N THR A 199 -14.20 -36.99 -21.52
CA THR A 199 -13.34 -37.00 -22.72
C THR A 199 -13.51 -35.71 -23.53
N GLU A 200 -14.75 -35.26 -23.71
CA GLU A 200 -15.07 -34.00 -24.41
C GLU A 200 -14.47 -32.79 -23.68
N ALA A 201 -14.60 -32.72 -22.36
CA ALA A 201 -14.04 -31.62 -21.56
C ALA A 201 -12.50 -31.57 -21.65
N LEU A 202 -11.83 -32.72 -21.58
CA LEU A 202 -10.37 -32.79 -21.73
C LEU A 202 -9.93 -32.40 -23.14
N GLN A 203 -10.67 -32.80 -24.18
CA GLN A 203 -10.40 -32.38 -25.55
C GLN A 203 -10.56 -30.87 -25.71
N ALA A 204 -11.64 -30.27 -25.19
CA ALA A 204 -11.87 -28.84 -25.25
C ALA A 204 -10.77 -28.03 -24.54
N LEU A 205 -10.34 -28.47 -23.35
CA LEU A 205 -9.23 -27.84 -22.61
C LEU A 205 -7.89 -27.94 -23.35
N SER A 206 -7.64 -29.08 -24.01
CA SER A 206 -6.44 -29.26 -24.83
C SER A 206 -6.42 -28.33 -26.04
N THR A 207 -7.57 -28.13 -26.70
CA THR A 207 -7.73 -27.21 -27.83
C THR A 207 -7.56 -25.77 -27.39
N LEU A 208 -8.16 -25.38 -26.26
CA LEU A 208 -7.99 -24.06 -25.67
C LEU A 208 -6.51 -23.76 -25.39
N ARG A 209 -5.77 -24.72 -24.82
CA ARG A 209 -4.34 -24.54 -24.56
C ARG A 209 -3.53 -24.33 -25.83
N LYS A 210 -3.79 -25.11 -26.88
CA LYS A 210 -3.13 -24.94 -28.18
C LYS A 210 -3.42 -23.56 -28.79
N ALA A 211 -4.65 -23.07 -28.67
CA ALA A 211 -5.02 -21.74 -29.14
C ALA A 211 -4.29 -20.63 -28.35
N LEU A 212 -4.16 -20.79 -27.03
CA LEU A 212 -3.40 -19.87 -26.17
C LEU A 212 -1.90 -19.89 -26.49
N ASP A 213 -1.33 -21.06 -26.79
CA ASP A 213 0.09 -21.21 -27.17
C ASP A 213 0.37 -20.62 -28.56
N ALA A 214 -0.56 -20.77 -29.52
CA ALA A 214 -0.46 -20.16 -30.85
C ALA A 214 -0.58 -18.63 -30.80
N ALA A 215 -1.39 -18.08 -29.89
CA ALA A 215 -1.54 -16.64 -29.69
C ALA A 215 -0.32 -15.96 -29.04
N ASP A 216 0.59 -16.73 -28.45
CA ASP A 216 1.86 -16.25 -27.88
C ASP A 216 3.05 -16.42 -28.85
N ALA A 217 2.86 -17.04 -30.02
CA ALA A 217 3.91 -17.16 -31.03
C ALA A 217 4.17 -15.80 -31.70
N PRO A 218 5.44 -15.36 -31.84
CA PRO A 218 5.76 -14.10 -32.51
C PRO A 218 5.30 -14.15 -33.98
N ALA A 219 4.71 -13.05 -34.46
CA ALA A 219 4.12 -12.92 -35.79
C ALA A 219 5.10 -13.17 -36.96
N ASP A 220 6.40 -13.29 -36.69
CA ASP A 220 7.48 -13.41 -37.68
C ASP A 220 7.64 -14.81 -38.31
N GLN A 221 6.75 -15.77 -37.99
CA GLN A 221 6.77 -17.12 -38.56
C GLN A 221 5.56 -17.45 -39.44
N ALA A 222 4.64 -16.50 -39.65
CA ALA A 222 3.43 -16.72 -40.44
C ALA A 222 3.60 -16.45 -41.96
N GLU A 223 4.70 -15.82 -42.39
CA GLU A 223 4.92 -15.49 -43.83
C GLU A 223 5.89 -16.44 -44.57
N ALA A 224 6.34 -17.52 -43.94
CA ALA A 224 7.23 -18.50 -44.57
C ALA A 224 6.64 -19.92 -44.59
N SER A 225 5.52 -20.11 -45.27
CA SER A 225 5.07 -21.42 -45.81
C SER A 225 4.13 -21.24 -46.98
#